data_AF-A0AAW1U3H1-F1
#
_entry.id   AF-A0AAW1U3H1-F1
#
_cell.length_a   1.000
_cell.length_b   1.000
_cell.length_c   1.000
_cell.angle_alpha   90.00
_cell.angle_beta   90.00
_cell.angle_gamma   90.00
#
_symmetry.space_group_name_H-M   'P 1'
#
loop_
_entity.id
_entity.type
_entity.pdbx_description
1 polymer ?
#
loop_
_entity_poly.entity_id
_entity_poly.type
_entity_poly.pdbx_seq_one_letter_code
_entity_poly.pdbx_strand_id
1 'polypeptide(L)' 'NIDNIKKFGNPNSPVEDNLLSVVWKPFTVEDQDYLEIGEELLAKKNPAHDRMKFWNEIYTYTNVEHKL' A
#
# COMPACT_ATOMS: atom_id res chain seq x y z
N ASN A 1 8.24 10.83 -2.54
CA ASN A 1 9.49 11.07 -3.29
C ASN A 1 10.46 9.91 -3.03
N ILE A 2 10.96 9.22 -4.07
CA ILE A 2 11.87 8.07 -3.93
C ILE A 2 13.23 8.44 -3.30
N ASP A 3 13.69 9.68 -3.47
CA ASP A 3 14.96 10.12 -2.89
C ASP A 3 14.87 10.31 -1.37
N ASN A 4 13.70 10.70 -0.86
CA ASN A 4 13.45 10.76 0.59
C ASN A 4 13.47 9.36 1.21
N ILE A 5 12.92 8.36 0.51
CA ILE A 5 12.99 6.96 0.94
C ILE A 5 14.45 6.51 1.03
N LYS A 6 15.27 6.77 -0.01
CA LYS A 6 16.69 6.39 -0.02
C LYS A 6 17.49 7.05 1.11
N LYS A 7 17.18 8.29 1.45
CA LYS A 7 17.90 9.07 2.48
C LYS A 7 17.45 8.77 3.90
N PHE A 8 16.15 8.61 4.12
CA PHE A 8 15.55 8.60 5.46
C PHE A 8 14.70 7.36 5.77
N GLY A 9 14.48 6.47 4.81
CA GLY A 9 13.55 5.35 4.95
C GLY A 9 12.08 5.79 5.02
N ASN A 10 11.79 7.08 4.85
CA ASN A 10 10.45 7.65 4.92
C ASN A 10 10.18 8.46 3.63
N PRO A 11 9.09 8.18 2.90
CA PRO A 11 8.74 8.95 1.71
C PRO A 11 8.34 10.39 2.01
N ASN A 12 7.85 10.66 3.23
CA ASN A 12 7.50 12.01 3.69
C ASN A 12 8.79 12.80 3.92
N SER A 13 8.89 13.97 3.29
CA SER A 13 10.05 14.84 3.47
C SER A 13 10.13 15.32 4.92
N PRO A 14 11.29 15.21 5.59
CA PRO A 14 11.47 15.80 6.92
C PRO A 14 11.66 17.33 6.87
N VAL A 15 11.98 17.86 5.68
CA VAL A 15 11.98 19.30 5.37
C VAL A 15 10.62 19.59 4.73
N GLU A 16 9.92 20.65 5.13
CA GLU A 16 8.67 21.09 4.47
C GLU A 16 8.93 21.40 2.99
N ASP A 17 8.89 20.35 2.17
CA ASP A 17 9.02 20.40 0.73
C ASP A 17 7.67 19.96 0.16
N ASN A 18 7.04 20.83 -0.61
CA ASN A 18 5.67 20.69 -1.13
C ASN A 18 5.52 19.58 -2.18
N LEU A 19 6.52 18.69 -2.33
CA LEU A 19 6.52 17.58 -3.30
C LEU A 19 5.43 16.54 -3.02
N LEU A 20 4.97 16.42 -1.77
CA LEU A 20 3.83 15.58 -1.41
C LEU A 20 2.74 16.47 -0.83
N SER A 21 1.61 16.57 -1.52
CA SER A 21 0.40 17.23 -1.02
C SER A 21 -0.36 16.42 0.02
N VAL A 22 0.04 15.15 0.22
CA VAL A 22 -0.60 14.18 1.12
C VAL A 22 0.45 13.44 1.95
N VAL A 23 0.06 13.04 3.15
CA VAL A 23 0.90 12.20 4.02
C VAL A 23 0.85 10.75 3.55
N TRP A 24 2.00 10.21 3.14
CA TRP A 24 2.14 8.80 2.81
C TRP A 24 2.39 8.00 4.09
N LYS A 25 1.32 7.46 4.67
CA LYS A 25 1.39 6.65 5.89
C LYS A 25 2.08 5.30 5.65
N PRO A 26 2.80 4.75 6.65
CA PRO A 26 3.28 3.38 6.59
C PRO A 26 2.12 2.40 6.41
N PHE A 27 2.38 1.30 5.70
CA PHE A 27 1.42 0.21 5.55
C PHE A 27 1.30 -0.59 6.85
N THR A 28 0.07 -0.88 7.27
CA THR A 28 -0.27 -1.85 8.33
C THR A 28 -1.26 -2.87 7.78
N VAL A 29 -1.35 -4.05 8.40
CA VAL A 29 -2.29 -5.10 7.97
C VAL A 29 -3.73 -4.66 8.17
N GLU A 30 -3.96 -3.86 9.22
CA GLU A 30 -5.26 -3.36 9.64
C GLU A 30 -5.77 -2.25 8.73
N ASP A 31 -4.94 -1.23 8.44
CA ASP A 31 -5.38 -0.06 7.68
C ASP A 31 -5.16 -0.21 6.18
N GLN A 32 -4.14 -0.98 5.79
CA GLN A 32 -3.73 -1.18 4.40
C GLN A 32 -3.63 0.15 3.63
N ASP A 33 -3.11 1.19 4.29
CA ASP A 33 -2.89 2.50 3.71
C ASP A 33 -1.91 2.40 2.53
N TYR A 34 -2.25 3.05 1.42
CA TYR A 34 -1.38 3.15 0.26
C TYR A 34 -1.49 4.53 -0.39
N LEU A 35 -0.45 4.91 -1.13
CA LEU A 35 -0.45 6.11 -1.94
C LEU A 35 -0.76 5.73 -3.40
N GLU A 36 -1.85 6.28 -3.93
CA GLU A 36 -2.12 6.22 -5.37
C GLU A 36 -1.31 7.32 -6.07
N ILE A 37 -0.49 6.89 -7.04
CA ILE A 37 0.37 7.77 -7.82
C ILE A 37 -0.24 7.86 -9.22
N GLY A 38 -0.94 8.95 -9.50
CA GLY A 38 -1.57 9.26 -10.79
C GLY A 38 -1.34 10.73 -11.19
N GLU A 39 -2.32 11.36 -11.84
CA GLU A 39 -2.31 12.82 -12.09
C GLU A 39 -2.26 13.61 -10.78
N GLU A 40 -2.94 13.08 -9.76
CA GLU A 40 -2.89 13.56 -8.39
C GLU A 40 -2.37 12.47 -7.45
N LEU A 41 -1.82 12.91 -6.31
CA LEU A 41 -1.41 12.02 -5.23
C LEU A 41 -2.57 11.85 -4.25
N LEU A 42 -3.06 10.63 -4.10
CA LEU A 42 -4.20 10.32 -3.23
C LEU A 42 -3.81 9.28 -2.19
N ALA A 43 -4.01 9.59 -0.90
CA ALA A 43 -3.90 8.61 0.17
C ALA A 43 -5.20 7.79 0.22
N LYS A 44 -5.10 6.47 0.03
CA LYS A 44 -6.23 5.54 -0.02
C LYS A 44 -5.98 4.32 0.87
N LYS A 45 -6.99 3.48 1.04
CA LYS A 45 -6.95 2.24 1.84
C LYS A 45 -7.41 1.05 1.02
N ASN A 46 -6.98 -0.14 1.45
CA ASN A 46 -7.47 -1.43 0.95
C ASN A 46 -7.27 -1.61 -0.56
N PRO A 47 -6.00 -1.70 -1.01
CA PRO A 47 -5.67 -1.72 -2.42
C PRO A 47 -6.27 -2.95 -3.10
N ALA A 48 -7.09 -2.71 -4.13
CA ALA A 48 -7.67 -3.77 -4.96
C ALA A 48 -8.38 -4.88 -4.17
N HIS A 49 -9.09 -4.49 -3.09
CA HIS A 49 -9.80 -5.37 -2.17
C HIS A 49 -10.47 -6.58 -2.84
N ASP A 50 -11.32 -6.34 -3.83
CA ASP A 50 -12.14 -7.39 -4.44
C ASP A 50 -11.30 -8.41 -5.20
N ARG A 51 -10.22 -7.97 -5.86
CA ARG A 51 -9.29 -8.88 -6.54
C ARG A 51 -8.49 -9.70 -5.54
N MET A 52 -8.02 -9.07 -4.46
CA MET A 52 -7.26 -9.78 -3.43
C MET A 52 -8.15 -10.80 -2.72
N LYS A 53 -9.39 -10.43 -2.40
CA LYS A 53 -10.39 -11.33 -1.83
C LYS A 53 -10.63 -12.55 -2.74
N PHE A 54 -10.88 -12.33 -4.03
CA PHE A 54 -11.08 -13.40 -5.00
C PHE A 54 -9.92 -14.41 -5.03
N TRP A 55 -8.67 -13.92 -5.13
CA TRP A 55 -7.50 -14.81 -5.17
C TRP A 55 -7.23 -15.52 -3.83
N ASN A 56 -7.48 -14.84 -2.71
CA ASN A 56 -7.36 -15.44 -1.37
C ASN A 56 -8.39 -16.55 -1.14
N GLU A 57 -9.60 -16.38 -1.64
CA GLU A 57 -10.64 -17.41 -1.62
C GLU A 57 -10.16 -18.64 -2.41
N ILE A 58 -9.71 -18.47 -3.66
CA ILE A 58 -9.18 -19.57 -4.48
C ILE A 58 -8.03 -20.29 -3.77
N TYR A 59 -7.02 -19.54 -3.31
CA TYR A 59 -5.85 -20.11 -2.63
C TYR A 59 -6.25 -20.94 -1.41
N THR A 60 -7.19 -20.42 -0.61
CA THR A 60 -7.69 -21.11 0.58
C THR A 60 -8.43 -22.40 0.21
N TYR A 61 -9.30 -22.37 -0.82
CA TYR A 61 -9.98 -23.58 -1.28
C TYR A 61 -9.01 -24.63 -1.83
N THR A 62 -7.99 -24.24 -2.60
CA THR A 62 -7.04 -25.19 -3.20
C THR A 62 -6.02 -25.77 -2.21
N ASN A 63 -5.63 -25.00 -1.19
CA ASN A 63 -4.68 -25.47 -0.18
C ASN A 63 -5.31 -26.44 0.85
N VAL A 64 -6.63 -26.57 0.88
CA VAL A 64 -7.32 -27.56 1.72
C VAL A 64 -7.22 -28.97 1.10
N GLU A 65 -7.13 -29.08 -0.23
CA GLU A 65 -7.07 -30.39 -0.91
C GLU A 65 -5.68 -31.03 -0.98
N HIS A 66 -4.61 -30.24 -0.82
CA HIS A 66 -3.21 -30.74 -0.81
C HIS A 66 -2.71 -31.19 0.58
N LYS A 67 -3.58 -31.29 1.58
CA LYS A 67 -3.26 -31.78 2.93
C LYS A 67 -3.88 -33.15 3.29
N LEU A 68 -4.38 -33.90 2.31
CA LEU A 68 -4.88 -35.27 2.49
C LEU A 68 -3.91 -36.30 1.92
#